data_AF-A0A963GXV7-F1
#
_entry.id   AF-A0A963GXV7-F1
#
_cell.length_a   1.000
_cell.length_b   1.000
_cell.length_c   1.000
_cell.angle_alpha   90.00
_cell.angle_beta   90.00
_cell.angle_gamma   90.00
#
_symmetry.space_group_name_H-M   'P 1'
#
loop_
_entity.id
_entity.type
_entity.pdbx_description
1 polymer ?
#
loop_
_entity_poly.entity_id
_entity_poly.type
_entity_poly.pdbx_seq_one_letter_code
_entity_poly.pdbx_strand_id
1 'polypeptide(L)'
;MQLQVRRVIKVASDAQLLNPHYRRRLWIALRNEGISRRTWPDVLAATIYDFDGEILNPNGTPWDVPYIDDVMGDPRWISALLEECNGEPCRDTRMIERLRLLDLYFRIKRPHIQRHFGR
;
A
#
# COMPACT_ATOMS: atom_id res chain seq x y z
N MET A 1 -26.29 -23.65 -0.53
CA MET A 1 -25.96 -22.20 -0.41
C MET A 1 -24.60 -22.12 0.29
N GLN A 2 -23.51 -21.97 -0.47
CA GLN A 2 -22.19 -21.77 0.15
C GLN A 2 -22.13 -20.33 0.64
N LEU A 3 -21.95 -20.13 1.95
CA LEU A 3 -21.66 -18.81 2.52
C LEU A 3 -20.31 -18.38 1.93
N GLN A 4 -20.31 -17.39 1.03
CA GLN A 4 -19.06 -16.75 0.60
C GLN A 4 -18.46 -16.07 1.83
N VAL A 5 -17.32 -16.57 2.29
CA VAL A 5 -16.56 -15.94 3.37
C VAL A 5 -15.99 -14.64 2.82
N ARG A 6 -16.55 -13.50 3.22
CA ARG A 6 -16.01 -12.18 2.85
C ARG A 6 -14.57 -12.05 3.35
N ARG A 7 -13.68 -11.57 2.50
CA ARG A 7 -12.28 -11.33 2.87
C ARG A 7 -12.20 -10.12 3.79
N VAL A 8 -11.56 -10.29 4.94
CA VAL A 8 -11.24 -9.20 5.86
C VAL A 8 -9.76 -8.89 5.75
N ILE A 9 -9.43 -7.64 5.45
CA ILE A 9 -8.05 -7.14 5.35
C ILE A 9 -7.84 -6.04 6.38
N LYS A 10 -6.77 -6.14 7.17
CA LYS A 10 -6.34 -5.06 8.05
C LYS A 10 -5.29 -4.20 7.35
N VAL A 11 -5.40 -2.88 7.44
CA VAL A 11 -4.33 -1.98 6.99
C VAL A 11 -3.08 -2.13 7.86
N ALA A 12 -1.91 -1.74 7.33
CA ALA A 12 -0.70 -1.69 8.14
C ALA A 12 -0.81 -0.64 9.26
N SER A 13 -0.30 -1.01 10.44
CA SER A 13 -0.15 -0.06 11.55
C SER A 13 0.97 0.93 11.30
N ASP A 14 0.94 2.07 11.98
CA ASP A 14 2.05 3.04 11.93
C ASP A 14 3.37 2.39 12.34
N ALA A 15 3.37 1.52 13.35
CA ALA A 15 4.57 0.80 13.79
C ALA A 15 5.15 -0.10 12.69
N GLN A 16 4.31 -0.75 11.88
CA GLN A 16 4.76 -1.50 10.71
C GLN A 16 5.35 -0.57 9.65
N LEU A 17 4.64 0.52 9.33
CA LEU A 17 5.05 1.47 8.28
C LEU A 17 6.26 2.32 8.67
N LEU A 18 6.57 2.46 9.96
CA LEU A 18 7.77 3.13 10.46
C LEU A 18 8.97 2.17 10.57
N ASN A 19 8.76 0.85 10.47
CA ASN A 19 9.85 -0.12 10.49
C ASN A 19 10.67 -0.06 9.18
N PRO A 20 12.00 0.18 9.24
CA PRO A 20 12.83 0.32 8.04
C PRO A 20 12.84 -0.93 7.14
N HIS A 21 12.86 -2.13 7.71
CA HIS A 21 12.85 -3.37 6.92
C HIS A 21 11.52 -3.58 6.21
N TYR A 22 10.41 -3.25 6.88
CA TYR A 22 9.07 -3.32 6.29
C TYR A 22 8.96 -2.37 5.11
N ARG A 23 9.36 -1.10 5.30
CA ARG A 23 9.39 -0.09 4.23
C ARG A 23 10.26 -0.49 3.06
N ARG A 24 11.46 -1.03 3.34
CA ARG A 24 12.37 -1.51 2.29
C ARG A 24 11.72 -2.60 1.45
N ARG A 25 11.02 -3.55 2.07
CA ARG A 25 10.34 -4.63 1.33
C ARG A 25 9.13 -4.14 0.54
N LEU A 26 8.36 -3.19 1.09
CA LEU A 26 7.32 -2.48 0.36
C LEU A 26 7.91 -1.77 -0.86
N TRP A 27 9.02 -1.04 -0.68
CA TRP A 27 9.70 -0.32 -1.76
C TRP A 27 10.21 -1.26 -2.87
N ILE A 28 10.86 -2.37 -2.52
CA ILE A 28 11.29 -3.39 -3.49
C ILE A 28 10.10 -3.91 -4.28
N ALA A 29 8.99 -4.23 -3.59
CA ALA A 29 7.78 -4.74 -4.24
C ALA A 29 7.20 -3.69 -5.20
N LEU A 30 7.09 -2.43 -4.78
CA LEU A 30 6.58 -1.32 -5.60
C LEU A 30 7.38 -1.13 -6.88
N ARG A 31 8.71 -1.15 -6.78
CA ARG A 31 9.58 -1.00 -7.96
C ARG A 31 9.39 -2.13 -8.97
N ASN A 32 9.09 -3.34 -8.50
CA ASN A 32 8.91 -4.51 -9.34
C ASN A 32 7.52 -4.62 -9.97
N GLU A 33 6.56 -3.75 -9.62
CA GLU A 33 5.23 -3.77 -10.24
C GLU A 33 5.23 -3.30 -11.69
N GLY A 34 6.22 -2.49 -12.11
CA GLY A 34 6.25 -1.90 -13.45
C GLY A 34 5.13 -0.90 -13.73
N ILE A 35 4.39 -0.47 -12.71
CA ILE A 35 3.33 0.54 -12.83
C ILE A 35 3.95 1.93 -13.01
N SER A 36 3.49 2.65 -14.04
CA SER A 36 3.88 4.04 -14.27
C SER A 36 3.48 4.92 -13.08
N ARG A 37 4.37 5.85 -12.71
CA ARG A 37 4.17 6.80 -11.60
C ARG A 37 2.81 7.51 -11.64
N ARG A 38 2.32 7.86 -12.83
CA ARG A 38 1.06 8.61 -13.01
C ARG A 38 -0.18 7.75 -12.84
N THR A 39 -0.04 6.44 -12.96
CA THR A 39 -1.15 5.47 -12.95
C THR A 39 -1.43 4.95 -11.54
N TRP A 40 -0.55 5.22 -10.58
CA TRP A 40 -0.74 4.76 -9.19
C TRP A 40 -2.05 5.23 -8.56
N PRO A 41 -2.49 6.50 -8.67
CA PRO A 41 -3.78 6.91 -8.13
C PRO A 41 -4.95 6.07 -8.68
N ASP A 42 -5.03 5.91 -10.00
CA ASP A 42 -6.06 5.11 -10.66
C ASP A 42 -6.03 3.63 -10.23
N VAL A 43 -4.83 3.04 -10.17
CA VAL A 43 -4.64 1.64 -9.76
C VAL A 43 -5.06 1.44 -8.31
N LEU A 44 -4.73 2.38 -7.43
CA LEU A 44 -5.14 2.33 -6.03
C LEU A 44 -6.65 2.47 -5.92
N ALA A 45 -7.26 3.42 -6.63
CA ALA A 45 -8.71 3.62 -6.64
C ALA A 45 -9.45 2.36 -7.09
N ALA A 46 -9.10 1.82 -8.26
CA ALA A 46 -9.68 0.60 -8.79
C ALA A 46 -9.37 -0.65 -7.92
N THR A 47 -8.34 -0.61 -7.07
CA THR A 47 -8.03 -1.73 -6.18
C THR A 47 -8.80 -1.66 -4.88
N ILE A 48 -8.91 -0.47 -4.29
CA ILE A 48 -9.41 -0.27 -2.93
C ILE A 48 -10.91 -0.02 -2.94
N TYR A 49 -11.43 0.81 -3.85
CA TYR A 49 -12.86 1.10 -3.92
C TYR A 49 -13.68 -0.09 -4.45
N ASP A 50 -13.11 -0.86 -5.38
CA ASP A 50 -13.78 -2.05 -5.94
C ASP A 50 -13.50 -3.33 -5.12
N PHE A 51 -12.88 -3.22 -3.94
CA PHE A 51 -12.58 -4.38 -3.11
C PHE A 51 -13.86 -4.95 -2.48
N ASP A 52 -14.26 -6.15 -2.91
CA ASP A 52 -15.36 -6.91 -2.29
C ASP A 52 -14.89 -7.59 -0.99
N GLY A 53 -14.92 -6.82 0.10
CA GLY A 53 -14.54 -7.27 1.44
C GLY A 53 -14.56 -6.16 2.47
N GLU A 54 -14.05 -6.44 3.66
CA GLU A 54 -13.94 -5.46 4.74
C GLU A 54 -12.49 -5.02 4.92
N ILE A 55 -12.29 -3.70 4.99
CA ILE A 55 -10.99 -3.10 5.30
C ILE A 55 -11.07 -2.52 6.71
N LEU A 56 -10.22 -3.01 7.60
CA LEU A 56 -10.23 -2.66 9.02
C LEU A 56 -8.91 -2.01 9.43
N ASN A 57 -8.99 -1.17 10.46
CA ASN A 57 -7.85 -0.73 11.25
C ASN A 57 -7.20 -1.93 11.97
N PRO A 58 -5.94 -1.79 12.44
CA PRO A 58 -5.28 -2.86 13.20
C PRO A 58 -6.07 -3.32 14.45
N ASN A 59 -6.78 -2.38 15.09
CA ASN A 59 -7.65 -2.63 16.26
C ASN A 59 -8.98 -3.32 15.91
N GLY A 60 -9.28 -3.54 14.62
CA GLY A 60 -10.50 -4.20 14.16
C GLY A 60 -11.68 -3.28 13.89
N THR A 61 -11.57 -1.96 14.07
CA THR A 61 -12.64 -1.03 13.64
C THR A 61 -12.63 -0.86 12.12
N PRO A 62 -13.76 -0.53 11.47
CA PRO A 62 -13.77 -0.16 10.06
C PRO A 62 -12.75 0.94 9.79
N TRP A 63 -11.99 0.80 8.71
CA TRP A 63 -11.07 1.83 8.26
C TRP A 63 -11.78 2.75 7.28
N ASP A 64 -11.72 4.05 7.55
CA ASP A 64 -12.28 5.08 6.69
C ASP A 64 -11.35 5.28 5.50
N VAL A 65 -11.78 4.82 4.32
CA VAL A 65 -10.95 4.86 3.12
C VAL A 65 -10.86 6.32 2.65
N PRO A 66 -9.66 6.91 2.61
CA PRO A 66 -9.52 8.30 2.20
C PRO A 66 -9.80 8.48 0.71
N TYR A 67 -10.03 9.73 0.29
CA TYR A 67 -9.98 10.10 -1.13
C TYR A 67 -8.55 9.91 -1.64
N ILE A 68 -8.37 8.97 -2.57
CA ILE A 68 -7.04 8.55 -3.03
C ILE A 68 -6.33 9.69 -3.74
N ASP A 69 -7.04 10.49 -4.54
CA ASP A 69 -6.46 11.64 -5.23
C ASP A 69 -5.95 12.71 -4.25
N ASP A 70 -6.63 12.90 -3.11
CA ASP A 70 -6.19 13.85 -2.09
C ASP A 70 -4.90 13.38 -1.39
N VAL A 71 -4.80 12.08 -1.09
CA VAL A 71 -3.62 11.50 -0.44
C VAL A 71 -2.44 11.40 -1.41
N MET A 72 -2.70 10.97 -2.64
CA MET A 72 -1.68 10.73 -3.65
C MET A 72 -1.22 12.04 -4.30
N GLY A 73 -2.11 12.99 -4.58
CA GLY A 73 -1.77 14.31 -5.12
C GLY A 73 -0.84 14.27 -6.34
N ASP A 74 0.12 15.19 -6.40
CA ASP A 74 1.10 15.23 -7.50
C ASP A 74 1.99 13.96 -7.53
N PRO A 75 1.98 13.15 -8.60
CA PRO A 75 2.73 11.89 -8.68
C PRO A 75 4.26 12.05 -8.70
N ARG A 76 4.82 13.27 -8.70
CA ARG A 76 6.27 13.49 -8.63
C ARG A 76 6.92 12.87 -7.39
N TRP A 77 6.23 12.78 -6.26
CA TRP A 77 6.80 12.15 -5.06
C TRP A 77 6.98 10.64 -5.24
N ILE A 78 6.18 9.99 -6.09
CA ILE A 78 6.33 8.56 -6.39
C ILE A 78 7.61 8.31 -7.16
N SER A 79 7.94 9.18 -8.12
CA SER A 79 9.25 9.11 -8.80
C SER A 79 10.40 9.18 -7.80
N ALA A 80 10.33 10.13 -6.88
CA ALA A 80 11.32 10.27 -5.81
C ALA A 80 11.39 9.04 -4.91
N LEU A 81 10.24 8.45 -4.56
CA LEU A 81 10.17 7.24 -3.75
C LEU A 81 10.80 6.03 -4.46
N LEU A 82 10.55 5.86 -5.77
CA LEU A 82 11.02 4.72 -6.55
C LEU A 82 12.47 4.86 -7.04
N GLU A 83 13.10 6.01 -6.83
CA GLU A 83 14.50 6.25 -7.17
C GLU A 83 15.43 5.39 -6.30
N GLU A 84 16.45 4.77 -6.91
CA GLU A 84 17.39 3.88 -6.25
C GLU A 84 18.77 4.52 -6.09
N CYS A 85 19.29 4.47 -4.86
CA CYS A 85 20.62 4.91 -4.49
C CYS A 85 21.31 3.74 -3.76
N ASN A 86 22.27 3.08 -4.43
CA ASN A 86 23.05 1.98 -3.87
C ASN A 86 22.21 0.80 -3.31
N GLY A 87 21.15 0.38 -4.02
CA GLY A 87 20.30 -0.74 -3.56
C GLY A 87 19.23 -0.38 -2.53
N GLU A 88 19.02 0.92 -2.28
CA GLU A 88 18.08 1.47 -1.31
C GLU A 88 17.27 2.63 -1.92
N PRO A 89 16.10 2.99 -1.35
CA PRO A 89 15.38 4.20 -1.76
C PRO A 89 16.25 5.45 -1.55
N CYS A 90 16.39 6.28 -2.59
CA CYS A 90 17.06 7.58 -2.46
C CYS A 90 16.30 8.54 -1.53
N ARG A 91 14.97 8.45 -1.56
CA ARG A 91 14.06 9.32 -0.81
C ARG A 91 12.89 8.51 -0.31
N ASP A 92 12.29 9.03 0.75
CA ASP A 92 11.13 8.41 1.38
C ASP A 92 10.01 9.43 1.58
N THR A 93 8.78 8.94 1.76
CA THR A 93 7.62 9.77 2.09
C THR A 93 7.45 9.86 3.60
N ARG A 94 7.12 11.06 4.09
CA ARG A 94 6.75 11.28 5.51
C ARG A 94 5.26 11.08 5.76
N MET A 95 4.45 11.03 4.70
CA MET A 95 3.01 10.78 4.82
C MET A 95 2.76 9.28 4.93
N ILE A 96 2.49 8.81 6.14
CA ILE A 96 2.21 7.39 6.43
C ILE A 96 1.03 6.88 5.60
N GLU A 97 0.02 7.71 5.37
CA GLU A 97 -1.17 7.32 4.62
C GLU A 97 -0.86 6.88 3.18
N ARG A 98 0.15 7.50 2.55
CA ARG A 98 0.63 7.06 1.23
C ARG A 98 1.20 5.65 1.29
N LEU A 99 2.01 5.35 2.30
CA LEU A 99 2.57 4.01 2.51
C LEU A 99 1.48 2.99 2.82
N ARG A 100 0.46 3.40 3.58
CA ARG A 100 -0.69 2.57 3.94
C ARG A 100 -1.49 2.16 2.70
N LEU A 101 -1.79 3.10 1.80
CA LEU A 101 -2.47 2.81 0.53
C LEU A 101 -1.66 1.85 -0.34
N LEU A 102 -0.34 2.10 -0.45
CA LEU A 102 0.57 1.25 -1.22
C LEU A 102 0.68 -0.17 -0.63
N ASP A 103 0.78 -0.32 0.70
CA ASP A 103 0.75 -1.65 1.34
C ASP A 103 -0.61 -2.34 1.17
N LEU A 104 -1.71 -1.61 1.30
CA LEU A 104 -3.07 -2.14 1.13
C LEU A 104 -3.27 -2.71 -0.28
N TYR A 105 -2.73 -2.05 -1.31
CA TYR A 105 -2.68 -2.61 -2.67
C TYR A 105 -2.09 -4.01 -2.69
N PHE A 106 -0.93 -4.22 -2.06
CA PHE A 106 -0.30 -5.55 -1.99
C PHE A 106 -1.14 -6.54 -1.16
N ARG A 107 -1.78 -6.10 -0.07
CA ARG A 107 -2.68 -6.98 0.71
C ARG A 107 -3.85 -7.50 -0.13
N ILE A 108 -4.41 -6.65 -0.98
CA ILE A 108 -5.55 -6.98 -1.83
C ILE A 108 -5.10 -7.82 -3.04
N LYS A 109 -4.20 -7.29 -3.87
CA LYS A 109 -3.84 -7.85 -5.19
C LYS A 109 -2.74 -8.92 -5.11
N ARG A 110 -1.79 -8.82 -4.17
CA ARG A 110 -0.62 -9.71 -4.08
C ARG A 110 -0.32 -10.16 -2.65
N PRO A 111 -1.28 -10.81 -1.96
CA PRO A 111 -1.12 -11.20 -0.55
C PRO A 111 0.07 -12.13 -0.31
N HIS A 112 0.44 -12.92 -1.32
CA HIS A 112 1.59 -13.82 -1.28
C HIS A 112 2.94 -13.07 -1.24
N ILE A 113 3.03 -11.85 -1.77
CA ILE A 113 4.19 -10.95 -1.63
C ILE A 113 4.10 -10.24 -0.28
N GLN A 114 2.93 -9.65 0.01
CA GLN A 114 2.73 -8.80 1.18
C GLN A 114 3.06 -9.49 2.51
N ARG A 115 2.74 -10.79 2.65
CA ARG A 115 3.06 -11.60 3.84
C ARG A 115 4.55 -11.65 4.20
N HIS A 116 5.42 -11.24 3.29
CA HIS A 116 6.86 -11.17 3.50
C HIS A 116 7.31 -9.80 4.01
N PHE A 117 6.49 -8.76 4.09
CA PHE A 117 6.96 -7.43 4.50
C PHE A 117 7.40 -7.39 5.98
N GLY A 118 6.72 -8.12 6.87
CA GLY A 118 7.01 -8.13 8.31
C GLY A 118 7.97 -9.21 8.81
N ARG A 119 8.60 -10.00 7.92
CA ARG A 119 9.49 -11.10 8.31
C ARG A 119 10.90 -10.67 8.71
#